data_AF-A0A1D8GGX0-F1
#
_entry.id   AF-A0A1D8GGX0-F1
#
_cell.length_a   1.000
_cell.length_b   1.000
_cell.length_c   1.000
_cell.angle_alpha   90.00
_cell.angle_beta   90.00
_cell.angle_gamma   90.00
#
_symmetry.space_group_name_H-M   'P 1'
#
loop_
_entity.id
_entity.type
_entity.pdbx_description
1 polymer ?
#
loop_
_entity_poly.entity_id
_entity_poly.type
_entity_poly.pdbx_seq_one_letter_code
_entity_poly.pdbx_strand_id
1 'polypeptide(L)'
;MNKKALGLAVLLVLSFSLQGVAAAPPGYEGGIKNESTYKEVIFLTGEPIVLEGTLDISIRERNNQVTERYTYKLENAEKNAKMSRTVSINKDLQKNGDQLTEKASIISFKETIDVNGSRYEATDKSYQWSKSDIYQNKPGVTYFAGNWDGRKTYTINKNQGKVTVETRSSVVGYDHYWGTTETQSIEYYIDSERTISVEGEAETVRWQGTAVVDASHNRTRDFNYEANQPTQISFRGGYLLTEQQENVLKVTYDLPRLDEEGKLRSRRNAGSTSFSIDTNPVNQRLNVPNMRDVAGHWAEKDILLLTSMDAFTANSSYFGPSLPMNRGEFARAIAVVMGLKVEEPKTTARNSKVTETPSIFTDVTKEDPNRKYITAVYEKGIMQGSGKDRFAPNQALTRAQAVTVLVTTLGFENLAPIQQYSTGFRDDGQIPIWAKDAVYMAKELGLVQGSDEGYFQPNKVLTKAEAVAMMTNFIRYLQQDLRYDYRERILNF
;
A
#
# COMPACT_ATOMS: atom_id res chain seq x y z
N MET A 1 -16.41 -45.83 29.65
CA MET A 1 -17.05 -45.45 28.36
C MET A 1 -16.94 -43.94 28.17
N ASN A 2 -16.15 -43.55 27.18
CA ASN A 2 -15.89 -42.17 26.76
C ASN A 2 -17.13 -41.52 26.13
N LYS A 3 -17.42 -40.26 26.49
CA LYS A 3 -17.85 -39.24 25.51
C LYS A 3 -17.21 -37.90 25.89
N LYS A 4 -16.12 -37.57 25.20
CA LYS A 4 -15.54 -36.23 25.15
C LYS A 4 -16.48 -35.35 24.32
N ALA A 5 -17.05 -34.30 24.92
CA ALA A 5 -17.67 -33.22 24.17
C ALA A 5 -16.56 -32.24 23.77
N LEU A 6 -16.16 -32.31 22.51
CA LEU A 6 -15.20 -31.42 21.88
C LEU A 6 -15.91 -30.07 21.66
N GLY A 7 -15.72 -29.13 22.59
CA GLY A 7 -16.21 -27.75 22.45
C GLY A 7 -15.32 -27.01 21.45
N LEU A 8 -15.73 -26.99 20.19
CA LEU A 8 -15.14 -26.15 19.15
C LEU A 8 -15.48 -24.68 19.46
N ALA A 9 -14.58 -23.98 20.15
CA ALA A 9 -14.68 -22.54 20.34
C ALA A 9 -14.38 -21.87 18.99
N VAL A 10 -15.43 -21.63 18.20
CA VAL A 10 -15.40 -20.71 17.06
C VAL A 10 -15.21 -19.31 17.63
N LEU A 11 -13.95 -18.89 17.73
CA LEU A 11 -13.55 -17.55 18.11
C LEU A 11 -13.86 -16.64 16.91
N LEU A 12 -15.10 -16.17 16.86
CA LEU A 12 -15.56 -15.17 15.91
C LEU A 12 -14.95 -13.83 16.34
N VAL A 13 -13.71 -13.61 15.93
CA VAL A 13 -13.01 -12.33 16.08
C VAL A 13 -13.74 -11.34 15.17
N LEU A 14 -14.70 -10.61 15.73
CA LEU A 14 -15.15 -9.33 15.18
C LEU A 14 -13.96 -8.38 15.30
N SER A 15 -13.08 -8.43 14.31
CA SER A 15 -12.08 -7.42 14.06
C SER A 15 -12.81 -6.11 13.73
N PHE A 16 -12.94 -5.23 14.72
CA PHE A 16 -12.91 -3.81 14.44
C PHE A 16 -11.52 -3.51 13.89
N SER A 17 -11.34 -3.68 12.58
CA SER A 17 -10.14 -3.25 11.89
C SER A 17 -10.13 -1.72 11.94
N LEU A 18 -9.14 -1.11 12.59
CA LEU A 18 -8.74 0.24 12.23
C LEU A 18 -8.53 0.26 10.71
N GLN A 19 -9.39 1.00 10.02
CA GLN A 19 -9.21 1.28 8.61
C GLN A 19 -8.04 2.26 8.49
N GLY A 20 -7.07 1.95 7.63
CA GLY A 20 -6.10 2.93 7.15
C GLY A 20 -4.72 2.91 7.80
N VAL A 21 -4.25 1.77 8.31
CA VAL A 21 -2.79 1.56 8.30
C VAL A 21 -2.49 0.98 6.93
N ALA A 22 -1.64 1.68 6.17
CA ALA A 22 -1.03 1.17 4.94
C ALA A 22 -0.52 -0.27 5.15
N ALA A 23 -0.26 -1.02 4.08
CA ALA A 23 0.36 -2.34 4.16
C ALA A 23 1.53 -2.29 5.16
N ALA A 24 1.32 -2.77 6.39
CA ALA A 24 2.29 -2.56 7.45
C ALA A 24 3.58 -3.26 7.04
N PRO A 25 4.76 -2.63 7.24
CA PRO A 25 6.01 -3.29 6.93
C PRO A 25 6.05 -4.66 7.59
N PRO A 26 6.69 -5.65 6.96
CA PRO A 26 6.66 -7.02 7.45
C PRO A 26 7.17 -7.10 8.89
N GLY A 27 8.10 -6.22 9.26
CA GLY A 27 8.65 -6.03 10.60
C GLY A 27 8.82 -4.55 10.93
N TYR A 28 9.70 -4.23 11.88
CA TYR A 28 9.94 -2.84 12.32
C TYR A 28 11.23 -2.20 11.77
N GLU A 29 12.05 -2.96 11.03
CA GLU A 29 13.40 -2.53 10.59
C GLU A 29 13.80 -3.04 9.19
N GLY A 30 12.82 -3.17 8.29
CA GLY A 30 13.03 -3.21 6.84
C GLY A 30 13.56 -4.51 6.22
N GLY A 31 13.22 -5.68 6.78
CA GLY A 31 13.30 -6.92 6.01
C GLY A 31 12.15 -7.05 5.01
N ILE A 32 12.13 -8.15 4.25
CA ILE A 32 11.05 -8.53 3.31
C ILE A 32 10.36 -9.81 3.78
N LYS A 33 9.08 -10.03 3.44
CA LYS A 33 8.38 -11.30 3.73
C LYS A 33 7.48 -11.77 2.59
N ASN A 34 7.19 -13.07 2.57
CA ASN A 34 6.00 -13.64 1.93
C ASN A 34 5.15 -14.39 2.98
N GLU A 35 4.27 -15.30 2.55
CA GLU A 35 3.34 -16.02 3.43
C GLU A 35 4.02 -16.93 4.46
N SER A 36 5.22 -17.44 4.16
CA SER A 36 5.92 -18.42 4.99
C SER A 36 7.26 -17.94 5.53
N THR A 37 7.88 -16.98 4.87
CA THR A 37 9.29 -16.67 5.04
C THR A 37 9.50 -15.18 5.17
N TYR A 38 10.28 -14.80 6.18
CA TYR A 38 10.85 -13.47 6.35
C TYR A 38 12.35 -13.52 6.08
N LYS A 39 12.89 -12.45 5.48
CA LYS A 39 14.30 -12.31 5.14
C LYS A 39 14.82 -10.92 5.54
N GLU A 40 15.98 -10.88 6.17
CA GLU A 40 16.71 -9.63 6.45
C GLU A 40 18.23 -9.84 6.38
N VAL A 41 19.00 -8.76 6.40
CA VAL A 41 20.46 -8.82 6.39
C VAL A 41 21.03 -8.19 7.66
N ILE A 42 22.03 -8.85 8.24
CA ILE A 42 22.81 -8.34 9.37
C ILE A 42 24.27 -8.12 8.96
N PHE A 43 24.97 -7.25 9.68
CA PHE A 43 26.33 -6.80 9.34
C PHE A 43 27.34 -6.92 10.49
N LEU A 44 27.02 -7.68 11.54
CA LEU A 44 27.76 -7.70 12.81
C LEU A 44 29.15 -8.34 12.74
N THR A 45 29.43 -9.10 11.68
CA THR A 45 30.66 -9.88 11.54
C THR A 45 31.68 -9.25 10.59
N GLY A 46 31.38 -8.09 10.00
CA GLY A 46 32.20 -7.51 8.92
C GLY A 46 31.90 -8.10 7.53
N GLU A 47 30.94 -9.01 7.43
CA GLU A 47 30.34 -9.44 6.17
C GLU A 47 28.81 -9.36 6.27
N PRO A 48 28.10 -9.09 5.15
CA PRO A 48 26.65 -9.19 5.14
C PRO A 48 26.23 -10.65 5.29
N ILE A 49 25.35 -10.93 6.25
CA ILE A 49 24.75 -12.25 6.43
C ILE A 49 23.24 -12.11 6.26
N VAL A 50 22.71 -12.77 5.23
CA VAL A 50 21.28 -12.88 4.99
C VAL A 50 20.71 -13.92 5.92
N LEU A 51 19.68 -13.58 6.69
CA LEU A 51 18.98 -14.48 7.58
C LEU A 51 17.55 -14.68 7.08
N GLU A 52 17.06 -15.93 7.18
CA GLU A 52 15.72 -16.30 6.74
C GLU A 52 15.00 -17.13 7.80
N GLY A 53 13.67 -17.01 7.88
CA GLY A 53 12.88 -17.79 8.82
C GLY A 53 11.49 -17.22 9.05
N THR A 54 11.01 -17.25 10.30
CA THR A 54 9.64 -16.87 10.63
C THR A 54 9.55 -15.52 11.34
N LEU A 55 8.49 -14.79 11.04
CA LEU A 55 8.11 -13.55 11.72
C LEU A 55 6.64 -13.61 12.15
N ASP A 56 6.42 -13.67 13.46
CA ASP A 56 5.09 -13.62 14.06
C ASP A 56 4.78 -12.22 14.59
N ILE A 57 3.60 -11.70 14.26
CA ILE A 57 3.13 -10.36 14.64
C ILE A 57 1.85 -10.48 15.46
N SER A 58 1.83 -9.85 16.64
CA SER A 58 0.65 -9.75 17.51
C SER A 58 0.32 -8.28 17.76
N ILE A 59 -0.89 -7.86 17.39
CA ILE A 59 -1.37 -6.48 17.53
C ILE A 59 -2.41 -6.42 18.65
N ARG A 60 -2.33 -5.38 19.49
CA ARG A 60 -3.33 -5.06 20.53
C ARG A 60 -3.63 -3.57 20.50
N GLU A 61 -4.91 -3.23 20.53
CA GLU A 61 -5.37 -1.84 20.49
C GLU A 61 -6.16 -1.50 21.75
N ARG A 62 -5.83 -0.38 22.39
CA ARG A 62 -6.58 0.17 23.53
C ARG A 62 -6.44 1.70 23.54
N ASN A 63 -7.56 2.43 23.64
CA ASN A 63 -7.59 3.89 23.89
C ASN A 63 -6.63 4.70 22.98
N ASN A 64 -6.72 4.54 21.66
CA ASN A 64 -5.83 5.17 20.64
C ASN A 64 -4.34 4.82 20.73
N GLN A 65 -3.96 3.84 21.56
CA GLN A 65 -2.63 3.25 21.53
C GLN A 65 -2.68 1.89 20.86
N VAL A 66 -1.71 1.66 19.98
CA VAL A 66 -1.50 0.36 19.34
C VAL A 66 -0.20 -0.22 19.84
N THR A 67 -0.27 -1.40 20.45
CA THR A 67 0.91 -2.18 20.83
C THR A 67 1.10 -3.32 19.84
N GLU A 68 2.27 -3.39 19.24
CA GLU A 68 2.64 -4.45 18.31
C GLU A 68 3.81 -5.22 18.90
N ARG A 69 3.71 -6.55 18.87
CA ARG A 69 4.78 -7.45 19.27
C ARG A 69 5.23 -8.26 18.07
N TYR A 70 6.53 -8.21 17.79
CA TYR A 70 7.17 -8.96 16.73
C TYR A 70 8.08 -10.02 17.33
N THR A 71 8.01 -11.24 16.80
CA THR A 71 8.87 -12.36 17.21
C THR A 71 9.52 -12.98 15.98
N TYR A 72 10.85 -12.98 15.96
CA TYR A 72 11.66 -13.48 14.85
C TYR A 72 12.42 -14.73 15.27
N LYS A 73 12.48 -15.69 14.36
CA LYS A 73 13.37 -16.86 14.43
C LYS A 73 13.97 -17.08 13.06
N LEU A 74 15.19 -16.62 12.87
CA LEU A 74 15.87 -16.64 11.58
C LEU A 74 17.18 -17.42 11.65
N GLU A 75 17.63 -17.94 10.52
CA GLU A 75 18.87 -18.67 10.40
C GLU A 75 19.52 -18.51 9.02
N ASN A 76 20.80 -18.85 8.95
CA ASN A 76 21.54 -19.11 7.73
C ASN A 76 22.46 -20.31 7.99
N ALA A 77 22.12 -21.45 7.41
CA ALA A 77 22.85 -22.69 7.63
C ALA A 77 24.29 -22.64 7.08
N GLU A 78 24.49 -22.00 5.92
CA GLU A 78 25.80 -21.88 5.27
C GLU A 78 26.80 -21.07 6.11
N LYS A 79 26.30 -20.02 6.76
CA LYS A 79 27.08 -19.14 7.64
C LYS A 79 27.05 -19.57 9.11
N ASN A 80 26.41 -20.70 9.43
CA ASN A 80 26.16 -21.16 10.79
C ASN A 80 25.67 -20.02 11.70
N ALA A 81 24.68 -19.27 11.19
CA ALA A 81 24.12 -18.11 11.84
C ALA A 81 22.67 -18.38 12.28
N LYS A 82 22.32 -17.95 13.49
CA LYS A 82 20.95 -18.03 14.03
C LYS A 82 20.62 -16.75 14.76
N MET A 83 19.38 -16.29 14.63
CA MET A 83 18.86 -15.13 15.32
C MET A 83 17.51 -15.42 15.95
N SER A 84 17.37 -14.99 17.21
CA SER A 84 16.08 -14.87 17.89
C SER A 84 15.90 -13.43 18.34
N ARG A 85 14.75 -12.84 18.00
CA ARG A 85 14.43 -11.46 18.38
C ARG A 85 13.00 -11.37 18.86
N THR A 86 12.78 -10.57 19.89
CA THR A 86 11.45 -10.17 20.33
C THR A 86 11.45 -8.69 20.61
N VAL A 87 10.56 -7.96 19.95
CA VAL A 87 10.34 -6.53 20.22
C VAL A 87 8.87 -6.30 20.48
N SER A 88 8.57 -5.39 21.40
CA SER A 88 7.24 -4.82 21.54
C SER A 88 7.36 -3.32 21.40
N ILE A 89 6.57 -2.72 20.52
CA ILE A 89 6.52 -1.29 20.28
C ILE A 89 5.15 -0.75 20.68
N ASN A 90 5.13 0.48 21.17
CA ASN A 90 3.90 1.25 21.34
C ASN A 90 3.81 2.29 20.23
N LYS A 91 2.61 2.54 19.73
CA LYS A 91 2.30 3.59 18.76
C LYS A 91 1.30 4.56 19.37
N ASP A 92 1.66 5.83 19.38
CA ASP A 92 0.76 6.94 19.71
C ASP A 92 0.27 7.58 18.41
N LEU A 93 -1.05 7.65 18.26
CA LEU A 93 -1.72 8.09 17.04
C LEU A 93 -2.45 9.42 17.28
N GLN A 94 -2.16 10.42 16.45
CA GLN A 94 -2.79 11.74 16.54
C GLN A 94 -3.40 12.13 15.19
N LYS A 95 -4.72 12.32 15.19
CA LYS A 95 -5.47 12.71 13.99
C LYS A 95 -5.72 14.22 13.98
N ASN A 96 -5.42 14.86 12.86
CA ASN A 96 -5.73 16.26 12.59
C ASN A 96 -6.30 16.39 11.17
N GLY A 97 -7.62 16.54 11.06
CA GLY A 97 -8.30 16.58 9.75
C GLY A 97 -8.11 15.28 8.95
N ASP A 98 -7.58 15.42 7.74
CA ASP A 98 -7.25 14.31 6.83
C ASP A 98 -5.86 13.71 7.10
N GLN A 99 -5.11 14.29 8.04
CA GLN A 99 -3.77 13.84 8.43
C GLN A 99 -3.81 12.98 9.70
N LEU A 100 -2.96 11.94 9.72
CA LEU A 100 -2.69 11.11 10.88
C LEU A 100 -1.17 11.11 11.10
N THR A 101 -0.72 11.39 12.32
CA THR A 101 0.68 11.19 12.70
C THR A 101 0.79 10.00 13.64
N GLU A 102 1.85 9.23 13.45
CA GLU A 102 2.20 8.08 14.27
C GLU A 102 3.57 8.33 14.90
N LYS A 103 3.67 8.14 16.21
CA LYS A 103 4.95 8.09 16.92
C LYS A 103 5.09 6.74 17.57
N ALA A 104 6.14 6.00 17.22
CA ALA A 104 6.39 4.69 17.79
C ALA A 104 7.69 4.65 18.60
N SER A 105 7.66 3.88 19.69
CA SER A 105 8.80 3.66 20.57
C SER A 105 8.83 2.22 21.11
N ILE A 106 10.03 1.76 21.46
CA ILE A 106 10.22 0.41 22.02
C ILE A 106 9.73 0.37 23.47
N ILE A 107 8.87 -0.60 23.77
CA ILE A 107 8.48 -0.98 25.13
C ILE A 107 9.45 -2.03 25.69
N SER A 108 9.79 -3.02 24.88
CA SER A 108 10.73 -4.08 25.27
C SER A 108 11.44 -4.62 24.04
N PHE A 109 12.68 -5.03 24.23
CA PHE A 109 13.52 -5.56 23.17
C PHE A 109 14.47 -6.61 23.74
N LYS A 110 14.61 -7.71 23.00
CA LYS A 110 15.63 -8.73 23.25
C LYS A 110 16.03 -9.35 21.93
N GLU A 111 17.33 -9.42 21.72
CA GLU A 111 17.92 -10.04 20.54
C GLU A 111 19.14 -10.86 20.91
N THR A 112 19.23 -12.02 20.28
CA THR A 112 20.39 -12.90 20.36
C THR A 112 20.71 -13.38 18.96
N ILE A 113 21.95 -13.15 18.53
CA ILE A 113 22.49 -13.59 17.25
C ILE A 113 23.71 -14.46 17.55
N ASP A 114 23.71 -15.70 17.08
CA ASP A 114 24.82 -16.63 17.17
C ASP A 114 25.40 -16.84 15.77
N VAL A 115 26.68 -16.53 15.53
CA VAL A 115 27.36 -16.75 14.25
C VAL A 115 28.71 -17.41 14.50
N ASN A 116 28.95 -18.58 13.90
CA ASN A 116 30.24 -19.29 14.00
C ASN A 116 30.80 -19.37 15.43
N GLY A 117 29.93 -19.67 16.41
CA GLY A 117 30.30 -19.78 17.83
C GLY A 117 30.45 -18.44 18.58
N SER A 118 30.31 -17.30 17.92
CA SER A 118 30.24 -15.98 18.54
C SER A 118 28.79 -15.59 18.81
N ARG A 119 28.49 -15.17 20.04
CA ARG A 119 27.17 -14.69 20.46
C ARG A 119 27.17 -13.17 20.59
N TYR A 120 26.17 -12.55 19.99
CA TYR A 120 25.86 -11.12 20.06
C TYR A 120 24.51 -10.94 20.77
N GLU A 121 24.47 -10.13 21.81
CA GLU A 121 23.26 -9.91 22.61
C GLU A 121 22.94 -8.43 22.78
N ALA A 122 21.67 -8.07 22.56
CA ALA A 122 21.16 -6.72 22.82
C ALA A 122 19.81 -6.78 23.53
N THR A 123 19.53 -5.76 24.33
CA THR A 123 18.28 -5.63 25.12
C THR A 123 17.72 -4.22 24.98
N ASP A 124 16.54 -3.97 25.51
CA ASP A 124 15.92 -2.64 25.59
C ASP A 124 16.83 -1.60 26.25
N LYS A 125 17.70 -2.02 27.18
CA LYS A 125 18.67 -1.13 27.84
C LYS A 125 19.80 -0.66 26.92
N SER A 126 20.09 -1.42 25.86
CA SER A 126 21.15 -1.14 24.89
C SER A 126 20.62 -0.77 23.51
N TYR A 127 19.32 -0.52 23.40
CA TYR A 127 18.67 -0.11 22.15
C TYR A 127 17.79 1.12 22.34
N GLN A 128 18.20 2.21 21.71
CA GLN A 128 17.38 3.40 21.53
C GLN A 128 16.77 3.36 20.14
N TRP A 129 15.46 3.53 20.03
CA TRP A 129 14.75 3.54 18.75
C TRP A 129 13.51 4.41 18.84
N SER A 130 13.25 5.17 17.79
CA SER A 130 12.02 5.92 17.63
C SER A 130 11.66 6.05 16.17
N LYS A 131 10.37 5.97 15.87
CA LYS A 131 9.81 6.15 14.52
C LYS A 131 8.75 7.25 14.55
N SER A 132 8.69 8.01 13.47
CA SER A 132 7.63 8.98 13.24
C SER A 132 7.18 8.90 11.80
N ASP A 133 5.89 8.64 11.61
CA ASP A 133 5.26 8.63 10.29
C ASP A 133 4.14 9.67 10.23
N ILE A 134 3.91 10.16 9.03
CA ILE A 134 2.78 11.01 8.67
C ILE A 134 2.02 10.36 7.53
N TYR A 135 0.70 10.29 7.69
CA TYR A 135 -0.22 9.76 6.70
C TYR A 135 -1.17 10.88 6.28
N GLN A 136 -1.26 11.11 4.98
CA GLN A 136 -2.20 12.03 4.36
C GLN A 136 -3.31 11.23 3.68
N ASN A 137 -4.48 11.17 4.32
CA ASN A 137 -5.61 10.41 3.81
C ASN A 137 -6.39 11.23 2.80
N LYS A 138 -6.15 11.00 1.51
CA LYS A 138 -6.98 11.55 0.44
C LYS A 138 -8.19 10.64 0.18
N PRO A 139 -9.23 11.13 -0.50
CA PRO A 139 -10.49 10.41 -0.66
C PRO A 139 -10.37 8.96 -1.17
N GLY A 140 -9.41 8.70 -2.06
CA GLY A 140 -9.16 7.38 -2.65
C GLY A 140 -7.74 6.83 -2.47
N VAL A 141 -6.81 7.60 -1.92
CA VAL A 141 -5.40 7.20 -1.73
C VAL A 141 -4.89 7.73 -0.39
N THR A 142 -4.17 6.92 0.36
CA THR A 142 -3.41 7.38 1.52
C THR A 142 -1.94 7.47 1.13
N TYR A 143 -1.35 8.65 1.20
CA TYR A 143 0.10 8.82 1.04
C TYR A 143 0.76 8.86 2.41
N PHE A 144 1.97 8.35 2.54
CA PHE A 144 2.69 8.43 3.79
C PHE A 144 4.19 8.60 3.58
N ALA A 145 4.80 9.21 4.60
CA ALA A 145 6.23 9.39 4.69
C ALA A 145 6.65 9.35 6.16
N GLY A 146 7.90 9.04 6.41
CA GLY A 146 8.41 8.99 7.77
C GLY A 146 9.87 8.66 7.82
N ASN A 147 10.34 8.50 9.06
CA ASN A 147 11.69 8.11 9.37
C ASN A 147 11.70 7.39 10.70
N TRP A 148 12.74 6.59 10.88
CA TRP A 148 13.11 6.11 12.20
C TRP A 148 14.62 6.07 12.35
N ASP A 149 15.02 6.25 13.59
CA ASP A 149 16.41 6.30 14.00
C ASP A 149 16.60 5.27 15.10
N GLY A 150 17.73 4.57 15.04
CA GLY A 150 18.06 3.51 15.97
C GLY A 150 19.52 3.51 16.32
N ARG A 151 19.84 3.25 17.59
CA ARG A 151 21.20 2.99 18.06
C ARG A 151 21.18 1.77 18.96
N LYS A 152 21.72 0.68 18.46
CA LYS A 152 21.73 -0.63 19.13
C LYS A 152 23.16 -1.04 19.43
N THR A 153 23.45 -1.40 20.68
CA THR A 153 24.76 -1.94 21.06
C THR A 153 24.63 -3.39 21.52
N TYR A 154 25.38 -4.26 20.85
CA TYR A 154 25.51 -5.67 21.17
C TYR A 154 26.72 -5.92 22.05
N THR A 155 26.60 -6.81 23.01
CA THR A 155 27.75 -7.41 23.70
C THR A 155 28.18 -8.69 23.00
N ILE A 156 29.49 -8.90 22.85
CA ILE A 156 30.06 -10.09 22.21
C ILE A 156 30.50 -11.07 23.30
N ASN A 157 29.99 -12.31 23.29
CA ASN A 157 30.35 -13.40 24.20
C ASN A 157 30.45 -12.94 25.68
N LYS A 158 29.45 -12.16 26.12
CA LYS A 158 29.35 -11.50 27.44
C LYS A 158 30.38 -10.38 27.70
N ASN A 159 31.67 -10.61 27.45
CA ASN A 159 32.75 -9.68 27.82
C ASN A 159 33.89 -9.57 26.79
N GLN A 160 33.73 -10.13 25.59
CA GLN A 160 34.78 -10.12 24.55
C GLN A 160 34.72 -8.90 23.62
N GLY A 161 33.85 -7.92 23.92
CA GLY A 161 33.73 -6.69 23.15
C GLY A 161 32.30 -6.27 22.90
N LYS A 162 32.13 -5.31 21.98
CA LYS A 162 30.85 -4.72 21.62
C LYS A 162 30.80 -4.37 20.14
N VAL A 163 29.59 -4.38 19.59
CA VAL A 163 29.29 -3.81 18.27
C VAL A 163 28.17 -2.79 18.45
N THR A 164 28.39 -1.54 18.07
CA THR A 164 27.36 -0.52 18.01
C THR A 164 26.91 -0.34 16.56
N VAL A 165 25.61 -0.43 16.35
CA VAL A 165 24.95 -0.24 15.06
C VAL A 165 24.03 0.97 15.20
N GLU A 166 24.36 2.03 14.48
CA GLU A 166 23.52 3.20 14.30
C GLU A 166 22.80 3.09 12.98
N THR A 167 21.53 3.48 12.98
CA THR A 167 20.62 3.37 11.85
C THR A 167 19.87 4.66 11.68
N ARG A 168 19.78 5.11 10.43
CA ARG A 168 18.92 6.21 10.02
C ARG A 168 18.11 5.72 8.84
N SER A 169 16.83 6.04 8.81
CA SER A 169 15.98 5.57 7.73
C SER A 169 15.04 6.63 7.22
N SER A 170 14.60 6.44 5.99
CA SER A 170 13.46 7.14 5.42
C SER A 170 12.47 6.12 4.89
N VAL A 171 11.18 6.43 5.02
CA VAL A 171 10.07 5.63 4.52
C VAL A 171 9.19 6.54 3.69
N VAL A 172 8.77 6.07 2.52
CA VAL A 172 7.75 6.74 1.70
C VAL A 172 6.86 5.69 1.05
N GLY A 173 5.59 6.03 0.85
CA GLY A 173 4.68 5.11 0.23
C GLY A 173 3.27 5.65 0.01
N TYR A 174 2.44 4.77 -0.53
CA TYR A 174 1.01 4.99 -0.71
C TYR A 174 0.21 3.69 -0.54
N ASP A 175 -1.08 3.84 -0.26
CA ASP A 175 -2.07 2.76 -0.20
C ASP A 175 -3.37 3.18 -0.90
N HIS A 176 -3.83 2.34 -1.83
CA HIS A 176 -5.17 2.42 -2.43
C HIS A 176 -5.66 1.03 -2.86
N TYR A 177 -6.90 0.95 -3.36
CA TYR A 177 -7.53 -0.32 -3.73
C TYR A 177 -6.71 -1.17 -4.72
N TRP A 178 -6.21 -0.53 -5.79
CA TRP A 178 -5.44 -1.18 -6.86
C TRP A 178 -3.98 -1.52 -6.52
N GLY A 179 -3.45 -1.07 -5.38
CA GLY A 179 -2.09 -1.38 -4.99
C GLY A 179 -1.57 -0.53 -3.84
N THR A 180 -0.46 -1.00 -3.27
CA THR A 180 0.30 -0.31 -2.23
C THR A 180 1.77 -0.36 -2.59
N THR A 181 2.51 0.71 -2.29
CA THR A 181 3.98 0.67 -2.31
C THR A 181 4.48 1.29 -1.03
N GLU A 182 5.36 0.59 -0.33
CA GLU A 182 6.19 1.13 0.74
C GLU A 182 7.65 0.91 0.36
N THR A 183 8.43 1.98 0.29
CA THR A 183 9.88 1.91 0.09
C THR A 183 10.56 2.53 1.29
N GLN A 184 11.51 1.77 1.84
CA GLN A 184 12.29 2.13 2.99
C GLN A 184 13.77 2.06 2.63
N SER A 185 14.52 3.13 2.90
CA SER A 185 15.99 3.13 2.81
C SER A 185 16.58 3.26 4.21
N ILE A 186 17.49 2.37 4.57
CA ILE A 186 18.13 2.31 5.90
C ILE A 186 19.64 2.39 5.74
N GLU A 187 20.22 3.45 6.27
CA GLU A 187 21.66 3.59 6.41
C GLU A 187 22.12 2.98 7.73
N TYR A 188 23.13 2.11 7.67
CA TYR A 188 23.80 1.49 8.81
C TYR A 188 25.20 2.09 8.96
N TYR A 189 25.52 2.48 10.19
CA TYR A 189 26.86 2.85 10.62
C TYR A 189 27.28 1.90 11.74
N ILE A 190 28.34 1.15 11.52
CA ILE A 190 28.74 0.05 12.39
C ILE A 190 30.12 0.36 12.96
N ASP A 191 30.23 0.28 14.28
CA ASP A 191 31.49 0.38 15.01
C ASP A 191 31.64 -0.87 15.88
N SER A 192 32.73 -1.61 15.67
CA SER A 192 33.00 -2.85 16.38
C SER A 192 34.34 -2.76 17.09
N GLU A 193 34.34 -3.17 18.35
CA GLU A 193 35.53 -3.39 19.16
C GLU A 193 35.45 -4.79 19.76
N ARG A 194 36.40 -5.66 19.39
CA ARG A 194 36.41 -7.06 19.83
C ARG A 194 37.80 -7.46 20.28
N THR A 195 37.88 -8.14 21.42
CA THR A 195 39.09 -8.82 21.87
C THR A 195 39.10 -10.25 21.32
N ILE A 196 40.17 -10.60 20.62
CA ILE A 196 40.43 -11.92 20.04
C ILE A 196 41.70 -12.51 20.65
N SER A 197 41.87 -13.83 20.52
CA SER A 197 43.11 -14.52 20.90
C SER A 197 43.87 -14.87 19.63
N VAL A 198 45.04 -14.27 19.43
CA VAL A 198 45.93 -14.52 18.28
C VAL A 198 47.23 -15.07 18.84
N GLU A 199 47.60 -16.29 18.42
CA GLU A 199 48.81 -16.98 18.91
C GLU A 199 48.88 -17.13 20.45
N GLY A 200 47.73 -17.09 21.14
CA GLY A 200 47.64 -17.18 22.60
C GLY A 200 47.67 -15.84 23.35
N GLU A 201 47.84 -14.73 22.63
CA GLU A 201 47.80 -13.38 23.18
C GLU A 201 46.46 -12.67 22.88
N ALA A 202 46.00 -11.85 23.83
CA ALA A 202 44.77 -11.08 23.66
C ALA A 202 45.04 -9.81 22.85
N GLU A 203 44.51 -9.75 21.62
CA GLU A 203 44.55 -8.56 20.77
C GLU A 203 43.17 -7.92 20.67
N THR A 204 43.09 -6.58 20.71
CA THR A 204 41.84 -5.84 20.46
C THR A 204 41.79 -5.36 19.02
N VAL A 205 40.79 -5.84 18.27
CA VAL A 205 40.51 -5.46 16.89
C VAL A 205 39.36 -4.46 16.86
N ARG A 206 39.56 -3.35 16.15
CA ARG A 206 38.56 -2.29 15.96
C ARG A 206 38.31 -2.04 14.49
N TRP A 207 37.05 -2.02 14.08
CA TRP A 207 36.69 -1.74 12.69
C TRP A 207 35.39 -0.96 12.60
N GLN A 208 35.24 -0.28 11.47
CA GLN A 208 34.04 0.44 11.11
C GLN A 208 33.52 -0.02 9.75
N GLY A 209 32.21 0.09 9.56
CA GLY A 209 31.54 -0.33 8.34
C GLY A 209 30.29 0.49 8.09
N THR A 210 29.89 0.56 6.83
CA THR A 210 28.62 1.15 6.41
C THR A 210 27.84 0.19 5.54
N ALA A 211 26.52 0.29 5.59
CA ALA A 211 25.65 -0.39 4.64
C ALA A 211 24.40 0.45 4.38
N VAL A 212 23.78 0.26 3.23
CA VAL A 212 22.48 0.79 2.87
C VAL A 212 21.61 -0.40 2.50
N VAL A 213 20.44 -0.48 3.13
CA VAL A 213 19.42 -1.50 2.85
C VAL A 213 18.17 -0.79 2.35
N ASP A 214 17.83 -1.04 1.10
CA ASP A 214 16.59 -0.57 0.49
C ASP A 214 15.60 -1.72 0.42
N ALA A 215 14.48 -1.60 1.14
CA ALA A 215 13.40 -2.56 1.15
C ALA A 215 12.16 -1.95 0.52
N SER A 216 11.60 -2.63 -0.48
CA SER A 216 10.36 -2.20 -1.14
C SER A 216 9.32 -3.32 -1.07
N HIS A 217 8.11 -2.95 -0.63
CA HIS A 217 6.95 -3.82 -0.51
C HIS A 217 5.87 -3.30 -1.43
N ASN A 218 5.52 -4.09 -2.44
CA ASN A 218 4.57 -3.67 -3.45
C ASN A 218 3.42 -4.67 -3.54
N ARG A 219 2.19 -4.25 -3.22
CA ARG A 219 0.99 -5.03 -3.52
C ARG A 219 0.41 -4.52 -4.83
N THR A 220 0.20 -5.43 -5.77
CA THR A 220 -0.45 -5.13 -7.05
C THR A 220 -1.80 -5.82 -7.10
N ARG A 221 -2.76 -5.17 -7.73
CA ARG A 221 -4.04 -5.76 -8.09
C ARG A 221 -4.28 -5.47 -9.56
N ASP A 222 -4.10 -6.49 -10.39
CA ASP A 222 -4.17 -6.37 -11.85
C ASP A 222 -5.41 -7.09 -12.38
N PHE A 223 -5.89 -6.67 -13.56
CA PHE A 223 -6.99 -7.33 -14.25
C PHE A 223 -6.55 -7.78 -15.64
N ASN A 224 -6.94 -9.00 -16.01
CA ASN A 224 -6.64 -9.59 -17.32
C ASN A 224 -7.89 -10.25 -17.90
N TYR A 225 -8.10 -10.12 -19.21
CA TYR A 225 -9.18 -10.83 -19.89
C TYR A 225 -8.72 -12.24 -20.26
N GLU A 226 -9.40 -13.24 -19.73
CA GLU A 226 -9.13 -14.65 -19.99
C GLU A 226 -10.17 -15.20 -20.96
N ALA A 227 -9.74 -15.51 -22.19
CA ALA A 227 -10.58 -16.18 -23.17
C ALA A 227 -10.76 -17.66 -22.81
N ASN A 228 -11.96 -18.19 -23.02
CA ASN A 228 -12.21 -19.61 -22.84
C ASN A 228 -11.67 -20.40 -24.03
N GLN A 229 -11.03 -21.54 -23.74
CA GLN A 229 -10.55 -22.47 -24.78
C GLN A 229 -11.70 -23.15 -25.54
N PRO A 230 -12.77 -23.65 -24.89
CA PRO A 230 -13.89 -24.23 -25.61
C PRO A 230 -14.70 -23.16 -26.34
N THR A 231 -15.18 -23.47 -27.54
CA THR A 231 -16.11 -22.63 -28.30
C THR A 231 -17.58 -22.97 -28.02
N GLN A 232 -17.86 -24.15 -27.43
CA GLN A 232 -19.19 -24.59 -27.00
C GLN A 232 -19.48 -24.19 -25.53
N ILE A 233 -19.29 -22.91 -25.22
CA ILE A 233 -19.54 -22.33 -23.89
C ILE A 233 -20.34 -21.03 -24.05
N SER A 234 -21.25 -20.77 -23.12
CA SER A 234 -22.21 -19.64 -23.21
C SER A 234 -21.59 -18.26 -23.01
N PHE A 235 -20.28 -18.17 -22.75
CA PHE A 235 -19.54 -16.93 -22.58
C PHE A 235 -18.12 -17.08 -23.15
N ARG A 236 -17.63 -16.06 -23.86
CA ARG A 236 -16.33 -16.14 -24.58
C ARG A 236 -15.10 -16.11 -23.68
N GLY A 237 -15.26 -15.59 -22.47
CA GLY A 237 -14.19 -15.35 -21.52
C GLY A 237 -14.68 -14.45 -20.40
N GLY A 238 -13.78 -14.05 -19.52
CA GLY A 238 -14.09 -13.16 -18.42
C GLY A 238 -12.86 -12.47 -17.87
N TYR A 239 -13.06 -11.43 -17.07
CA TYR A 239 -11.95 -10.78 -16.39
C TYR A 239 -11.53 -11.58 -15.16
N LEU A 240 -10.22 -11.73 -15.01
CA LEU A 240 -9.57 -12.26 -13.83
C LEU A 240 -8.89 -11.08 -13.11
N LEU A 241 -9.20 -10.91 -11.84
CA LEU A 241 -8.48 -10.02 -10.94
C LEU A 241 -7.40 -10.83 -10.22
N THR A 242 -6.17 -10.37 -10.27
CA THR A 242 -5.01 -11.03 -9.64
C THR A 242 -4.38 -10.07 -8.66
N GLU A 243 -4.28 -10.48 -7.39
CA GLU A 243 -3.56 -9.74 -6.36
C GLU A 243 -2.28 -10.49 -5.97
N GLN A 244 -1.16 -9.77 -5.91
CA GLN A 244 0.14 -10.32 -5.54
C GLN A 244 0.97 -9.28 -4.79
N GLN A 245 1.93 -9.73 -3.99
CA GLN A 245 2.95 -8.88 -3.39
C GLN A 245 4.33 -9.24 -3.96
N GLU A 246 5.05 -8.22 -4.39
CA GLU A 246 6.45 -8.29 -4.80
C GLU A 246 7.29 -7.54 -3.77
N ASN A 247 8.28 -8.21 -3.19
CA ASN A 247 9.10 -7.62 -2.15
C ASN A 247 10.56 -7.72 -2.54
N VAL A 248 11.27 -6.58 -2.53
CA VAL A 248 12.65 -6.47 -2.98
C VAL A 248 13.50 -5.90 -1.86
N LEU A 249 14.65 -6.51 -1.62
CA LEU A 249 15.67 -6.07 -0.67
C LEU A 249 16.99 -5.87 -1.40
N LYS A 250 17.44 -4.63 -1.55
CA LYS A 250 18.74 -4.28 -2.12
C LYS A 250 19.68 -3.90 -0.99
N VAL A 251 20.90 -4.42 -1.04
CA VAL A 251 21.92 -4.17 -0.01
C VAL A 251 23.18 -3.70 -0.69
N THR A 252 23.66 -2.54 -0.30
CA THR A 252 24.98 -2.02 -0.69
C THR A 252 25.80 -1.83 0.57
N TYR A 253 27.06 -2.25 0.59
CA TYR A 253 27.85 -2.24 1.81
C TYR A 253 29.31 -1.93 1.55
N ASP A 254 29.96 -1.35 2.55
CA ASP A 254 31.40 -1.20 2.66
C ASP A 254 31.83 -1.59 4.08
N LEU A 255 32.32 -2.81 4.23
CA LEU A 255 32.67 -3.44 5.49
C LEU A 255 34.17 -3.76 5.54
N PRO A 256 34.76 -4.03 6.72
CA PRO A 256 36.12 -4.54 6.79
C PRO A 256 36.24 -5.92 6.14
N ARG A 257 37.46 -6.34 5.85
CA ARG A 257 37.76 -7.75 5.58
C ARG A 257 38.58 -8.29 6.75
N LEU A 258 38.07 -9.36 7.36
CA LEU A 258 38.74 -10.09 8.42
C LEU A 258 39.31 -11.41 7.85
N ASP A 259 40.40 -11.91 8.42
CA ASP A 259 40.85 -13.29 8.17
C ASP A 259 40.21 -14.30 9.13
N GLU A 260 40.63 -15.56 9.05
CA GLU A 260 40.09 -16.66 9.86
C GLU A 260 40.34 -16.44 11.36
N GLU A 261 41.42 -15.75 11.72
CA GLU A 261 41.74 -15.36 13.09
C GLU A 261 40.99 -14.09 13.56
N GLY A 262 40.28 -13.40 12.65
CA GLY A 262 39.52 -12.18 12.95
C GLY A 262 40.33 -10.89 12.89
N LYS A 263 41.55 -10.93 12.32
CA LYS A 263 42.43 -9.78 12.14
C LYS A 263 42.10 -9.02 10.86
N LEU A 264 42.30 -7.70 10.90
CA LEU A 264 41.99 -6.83 9.78
C LEU A 264 42.96 -7.03 8.61
N ARG A 265 42.39 -7.06 7.40
CA ARG A 265 43.12 -7.02 6.14
C ARG A 265 43.01 -5.63 5.51
N SER A 266 43.99 -5.30 4.66
CA SER A 266 44.09 -3.98 4.01
C SER A 266 43.01 -3.71 2.98
N ARG A 267 42.49 -4.75 2.31
CA ARG A 267 41.39 -4.61 1.34
C ARG A 267 40.04 -4.62 2.07
N ARG A 268 39.15 -3.71 1.68
CA ARG A 268 37.77 -3.68 2.17
C ARG A 268 36.89 -4.74 1.50
N ASN A 269 35.78 -5.08 2.16
CA ASN A 269 34.70 -5.89 1.63
C ASN A 269 33.55 -4.96 1.25
N ALA A 270 33.56 -4.49 0.00
CA ALA A 270 32.51 -3.62 -0.52
C ALA A 270 31.80 -4.29 -1.68
N GLY A 271 30.48 -4.12 -1.78
CA GLY A 271 29.68 -4.77 -2.80
C GLY A 271 28.21 -4.37 -2.75
N SER A 272 27.44 -4.94 -3.67
CA SER A 272 25.99 -4.82 -3.71
C SER A 272 25.37 -6.18 -4.04
N THR A 273 24.19 -6.44 -3.47
CA THR A 273 23.39 -7.64 -3.73
C THR A 273 21.90 -7.31 -3.63
N SER A 274 21.06 -8.15 -4.22
CA SER A 274 19.60 -7.97 -4.18
C SER A 274 18.91 -9.31 -3.96
N PHE A 275 17.82 -9.28 -3.20
CA PHE A 275 16.94 -10.41 -2.96
C PHE A 275 15.51 -10.02 -3.29
N SER A 276 14.72 -10.98 -3.76
CA SER A 276 13.28 -10.81 -3.89
C SER A 276 12.56 -12.02 -3.31
N ILE A 277 11.40 -11.77 -2.69
CA ILE A 277 10.43 -12.81 -2.34
C ILE A 277 9.03 -12.32 -2.64
N ASP A 278 8.33 -13.10 -3.45
CA ASP A 278 6.97 -12.79 -3.87
C ASP A 278 5.98 -13.67 -3.12
N THR A 279 4.74 -13.20 -3.02
CA THR A 279 3.62 -14.04 -2.57
C THR A 279 3.03 -14.82 -3.73
N ASN A 280 2.27 -15.86 -3.42
CA ASN A 280 1.45 -16.52 -4.42
C ASN A 280 0.33 -15.58 -4.88
N PRO A 281 0.02 -15.54 -6.18
CA PRO A 281 -1.07 -14.72 -6.69
C PRO A 281 -2.43 -15.25 -6.22
N VAL A 282 -3.26 -14.34 -5.70
CA VAL A 282 -4.65 -14.60 -5.35
C VAL A 282 -5.54 -14.18 -6.52
N ASN A 283 -6.22 -15.16 -7.10
CA ASN A 283 -6.98 -15.01 -8.33
C ASN A 283 -8.49 -15.01 -8.05
N GLN A 284 -9.21 -13.99 -8.54
CA GLN A 284 -10.66 -13.86 -8.45
C GLN A 284 -11.25 -13.67 -9.86
N ARG A 285 -12.09 -14.62 -10.29
CA ARG A 285 -12.88 -14.44 -11.52
C ARG A 285 -14.02 -13.46 -11.28
N LEU A 286 -14.18 -12.50 -12.19
CA LEU A 286 -15.26 -11.53 -12.16
C LEU A 286 -16.48 -12.05 -12.92
N ASN A 287 -17.63 -11.43 -12.65
CA ASN A 287 -18.88 -11.75 -13.33
C ASN A 287 -18.75 -11.46 -14.84
N VAL A 288 -19.35 -12.30 -15.69
CA VAL A 288 -19.34 -12.06 -17.14
C VAL A 288 -20.65 -11.40 -17.54
N PRO A 289 -20.67 -10.07 -17.77
CA PRO A 289 -21.88 -9.39 -18.20
C PRO A 289 -22.25 -9.80 -19.63
N ASN A 290 -23.56 -9.96 -19.89
CA ASN A 290 -24.08 -10.24 -21.22
C ASN A 290 -24.80 -9.00 -21.77
N MET A 291 -24.10 -8.24 -22.62
CA MET A 291 -24.59 -6.98 -23.20
C MET A 291 -24.52 -7.06 -24.73
N ARG A 292 -25.66 -6.86 -25.39
CA ARG A 292 -25.77 -7.05 -26.85
C ARG A 292 -25.29 -5.85 -27.66
N ASP A 293 -25.46 -4.65 -27.12
CA ASP A 293 -25.15 -3.37 -27.77
C ASP A 293 -23.70 -2.90 -27.57
N VAL A 294 -22.88 -3.72 -26.91
CA VAL A 294 -21.49 -3.41 -26.61
C VAL A 294 -20.53 -4.11 -27.58
N ALA A 295 -20.96 -5.21 -28.21
CA ALA A 295 -20.12 -5.99 -29.11
C ALA A 295 -19.64 -5.16 -30.31
N GLY A 296 -18.32 -5.10 -30.53
CA GLY A 296 -17.68 -4.31 -31.59
C GLY A 296 -17.59 -2.81 -31.31
N HIS A 297 -18.08 -2.34 -30.15
CA HIS A 297 -17.95 -0.94 -29.76
C HIS A 297 -16.51 -0.64 -29.31
N TRP A 298 -16.01 0.57 -29.58
CA TRP A 298 -14.61 0.93 -29.24
C TRP A 298 -14.30 0.79 -27.73
N ALA A 299 -15.30 1.06 -26.89
CA ALA A 299 -15.23 0.92 -25.43
C ALA A 299 -15.65 -0.47 -24.91
N GLU A 300 -15.78 -1.48 -25.78
CA GLU A 300 -16.28 -2.82 -25.40
C GLU A 300 -15.54 -3.39 -24.19
N LYS A 301 -14.20 -3.40 -24.25
CA LYS A 301 -13.36 -3.94 -23.18
C LYS A 301 -13.56 -3.19 -21.86
N ASP A 302 -13.57 -1.86 -21.91
CA ASP A 302 -13.69 -1.03 -20.72
C ASP A 302 -15.08 -1.21 -20.07
N ILE A 303 -16.14 -1.30 -20.89
CA ILE A 303 -17.53 -1.54 -20.43
C ILE A 303 -17.67 -2.91 -19.79
N LEU A 304 -17.12 -3.95 -20.42
CA LEU A 304 -17.15 -5.31 -19.87
C LEU A 304 -16.36 -5.40 -18.56
N LEU A 305 -15.20 -4.74 -18.47
CA LEU A 305 -14.41 -4.68 -17.24
C LEU A 305 -15.19 -4.03 -16.10
N LEU A 306 -15.65 -2.79 -16.26
CA LEU A 306 -16.31 -2.08 -15.15
C LEU A 306 -17.63 -2.75 -14.75
N THR A 307 -18.37 -3.30 -15.71
CA THR A 307 -19.59 -4.05 -15.38
C THR A 307 -19.27 -5.37 -14.68
N SER A 308 -18.18 -6.06 -15.03
CA SER A 308 -17.73 -7.27 -14.33
C SER A 308 -17.36 -7.02 -12.86
N MET A 309 -17.00 -5.77 -12.53
CA MET A 309 -16.75 -5.29 -11.16
C MET A 309 -18.02 -4.82 -10.44
N ASP A 310 -19.20 -4.93 -11.05
CA ASP A 310 -20.48 -4.41 -10.55
C ASP A 310 -20.57 -2.87 -10.47
N ALA A 311 -19.76 -2.14 -11.26
CA ALA A 311 -19.78 -0.67 -11.32
C ALA A 311 -21.10 -0.11 -11.90
N PHE A 312 -21.85 -0.94 -12.65
CA PHE A 312 -23.13 -0.59 -13.25
C PHE A 312 -24.21 -1.63 -12.92
N THR A 313 -25.47 -1.24 -13.01
CA THR A 313 -26.60 -2.16 -12.84
C THR A 313 -26.67 -3.14 -14.02
N ALA A 314 -26.55 -4.44 -13.74
CA ALA A 314 -26.61 -5.51 -14.75
C ALA A 314 -28.05 -5.91 -15.17
N ASN A 315 -29.07 -5.09 -14.83
CA ASN A 315 -30.47 -5.47 -14.95
C ASN A 315 -31.01 -5.44 -16.40
N SER A 316 -30.16 -5.13 -17.39
CA SER A 316 -30.53 -4.93 -18.78
C SER A 316 -29.54 -5.66 -19.69
N SER A 317 -30.04 -6.25 -20.79
CA SER A 317 -29.21 -6.77 -21.88
C SER A 317 -28.58 -5.67 -22.74
N TYR A 318 -28.86 -4.41 -22.43
CA TYR A 318 -28.37 -3.20 -23.11
C TYR A 318 -27.70 -2.26 -22.10
N PHE A 319 -26.48 -1.81 -22.42
CA PHE A 319 -25.72 -0.85 -21.62
C PHE A 319 -26.06 0.61 -21.98
N GLY A 320 -26.32 0.88 -23.26
CA GLY A 320 -26.46 2.22 -23.83
C GLY A 320 -25.15 3.02 -23.86
N PRO A 321 -24.10 2.59 -24.60
CA PRO A 321 -22.79 3.26 -24.60
C PRO A 321 -22.84 4.75 -24.96
N SER A 322 -23.76 5.16 -25.84
CA SER A 322 -23.93 6.53 -26.31
C SER A 322 -24.86 7.39 -25.44
N LEU A 323 -25.51 6.81 -24.42
CA LEU A 323 -26.36 7.57 -23.51
C LEU A 323 -25.50 8.48 -22.61
N PRO A 324 -26.03 9.62 -22.14
CA PRO A 324 -25.36 10.44 -21.14
C PRO A 324 -25.02 9.65 -19.88
N MET A 325 -23.84 9.87 -19.32
CA MET A 325 -23.45 9.36 -18.01
C MET A 325 -24.07 10.21 -16.90
N ASN A 326 -24.95 9.61 -16.11
CA ASN A 326 -25.59 10.27 -14.98
C ASN A 326 -24.67 10.32 -13.76
N ARG A 327 -24.81 11.37 -12.96
CA ARG A 327 -24.00 11.62 -11.77
C ARG A 327 -24.09 10.51 -10.72
N GLY A 328 -25.26 9.90 -10.54
CA GLY A 328 -25.46 8.77 -9.63
C GLY A 328 -24.80 7.47 -10.12
N GLU A 329 -24.84 7.21 -11.43
CA GLU A 329 -24.15 6.05 -12.03
C GLU A 329 -22.64 6.21 -11.94
N PHE A 330 -22.13 7.42 -12.20
CA PHE A 330 -20.70 7.73 -12.03
C PHE A 330 -20.26 7.60 -10.57
N ALA A 331 -21.08 8.04 -9.62
CA ALA A 331 -20.82 7.87 -8.18
C ALA A 331 -20.71 6.40 -7.78
N ARG A 332 -21.61 5.55 -8.29
CA ARG A 332 -21.49 4.09 -8.11
C ARG A 332 -20.20 3.56 -8.72
N ALA A 333 -19.93 3.93 -9.96
CA ALA A 333 -18.79 3.37 -10.66
C ALA A 333 -17.45 3.76 -10.01
N ILE A 334 -17.26 5.03 -9.60
CA ILE A 334 -16.04 5.42 -8.87
C ILE A 334 -15.95 4.77 -7.48
N ALA A 335 -17.08 4.61 -6.77
CA ALA A 335 -17.09 3.92 -5.48
C ALA A 335 -16.64 2.46 -5.61
N VAL A 336 -17.13 1.76 -6.65
CA VAL A 336 -16.75 0.38 -6.95
C VAL A 336 -15.29 0.28 -7.40
N VAL A 337 -14.86 1.16 -8.30
CA VAL A 337 -13.48 1.21 -8.79
C VAL A 337 -12.49 1.47 -7.66
N MET A 338 -12.85 2.29 -6.67
CA MET A 338 -12.04 2.55 -5.48
C MET A 338 -12.26 1.55 -4.35
N GLY A 339 -13.07 0.51 -4.57
CA GLY A 339 -13.36 -0.52 -3.58
C GLY A 339 -13.91 0.03 -2.27
N LEU A 340 -14.69 1.10 -2.32
CA LEU A 340 -15.26 1.71 -1.13
C LEU A 340 -16.17 0.71 -0.43
N LYS A 341 -16.03 0.60 0.89
CA LYS A 341 -16.93 -0.21 1.70
C LYS A 341 -18.29 0.46 1.70
N VAL A 342 -19.28 -0.26 1.21
CA VAL A 342 -20.66 0.18 1.22
C VAL A 342 -21.43 -0.78 2.11
N GLU A 343 -22.02 -0.26 3.19
CA GLU A 343 -22.78 -1.09 4.11
C GLU A 343 -24.02 -1.66 3.41
N GLU A 344 -24.11 -2.99 3.33
CA GLU A 344 -25.37 -3.65 3.00
C GLU A 344 -26.30 -3.58 4.22
N PRO A 345 -27.60 -3.31 4.04
CA PRO A 345 -28.54 -3.34 5.14
C PRO A 345 -28.53 -4.72 5.80
N LYS A 346 -28.14 -4.79 7.08
CA LYS A 346 -28.13 -6.03 7.86
C LYS A 346 -29.57 -6.51 8.05
N THR A 347 -29.99 -7.51 7.31
CA THR A 347 -31.24 -8.24 7.58
C THR A 347 -30.99 -9.33 8.63
N THR A 348 -30.84 -8.96 9.89
CA THR A 348 -30.92 -9.96 10.98
C THR A 348 -32.38 -10.23 11.33
N ALA A 349 -32.79 -11.48 11.12
CA ALA A 349 -34.14 -11.95 11.41
C ALA A 349 -34.49 -11.83 12.91
N ARG A 350 -35.76 -11.44 13.15
CA ARG A 350 -36.51 -11.37 14.42
C ARG A 350 -36.07 -10.26 15.39
N ASN A 351 -36.82 -9.16 15.36
CA ASN A 351 -36.93 -8.12 16.38
C ASN A 351 -35.72 -7.20 16.63
N SER A 352 -35.07 -6.71 15.57
CA SER A 352 -34.25 -5.50 15.66
C SER A 352 -34.88 -4.39 14.84
N LYS A 353 -35.14 -3.25 15.49
CA LYS A 353 -35.56 -1.99 14.85
C LYS A 353 -34.49 -1.68 13.80
N VAL A 354 -34.84 -1.77 12.52
CA VAL A 354 -33.95 -1.35 11.42
C VAL A 354 -33.60 0.11 11.71
N THR A 355 -32.36 0.35 12.13
CA THR A 355 -31.90 1.72 12.34
C THR A 355 -31.64 2.26 10.94
N GLU A 356 -32.65 2.91 10.37
CA GLU A 356 -32.57 3.47 9.03
C GLU A 356 -31.53 4.59 9.01
N THR A 357 -30.52 4.47 8.15
CA THR A 357 -29.60 5.57 7.89
C THR A 357 -30.37 6.70 7.18
N PRO A 358 -30.47 7.92 7.76
CA PRO A 358 -31.16 9.03 7.12
C PRO A 358 -30.49 9.39 5.78
N SER A 359 -31.29 9.79 4.79
CA SER A 359 -30.73 10.24 3.51
C SER A 359 -30.04 11.59 3.70
N ILE A 360 -28.80 11.69 3.22
CA ILE A 360 -28.01 12.93 3.25
C ILE A 360 -28.58 13.97 2.28
N PHE A 361 -29.15 13.51 1.16
CA PHE A 361 -29.65 14.37 0.10
C PHE A 361 -31.16 14.20 -0.08
N THR A 362 -31.85 15.32 -0.25
CA THR A 362 -33.31 15.39 -0.38
C THR A 362 -33.84 14.76 -1.67
N ASP A 363 -33.02 14.68 -2.72
CA ASP A 363 -33.38 14.12 -4.02
C ASP A 363 -32.81 12.72 -4.28
N VAL A 364 -32.31 12.04 -3.24
CA VAL A 364 -31.88 10.64 -3.27
C VAL A 364 -32.82 9.84 -2.36
N THR A 365 -33.76 9.11 -2.96
CA THR A 365 -34.76 8.34 -2.22
C THR A 365 -34.18 7.02 -1.70
N LYS A 366 -34.89 6.34 -0.79
CA LYS A 366 -34.45 5.06 -0.21
C LYS A 366 -34.33 3.95 -1.27
N GLU A 367 -35.13 4.04 -2.32
CA GLU A 367 -35.23 3.10 -3.43
C GLU A 367 -34.19 3.35 -4.53
N ASP A 368 -33.46 4.47 -4.47
CA ASP A 368 -32.40 4.75 -5.45
C ASP A 368 -31.30 3.67 -5.34
N PRO A 369 -31.05 2.88 -6.40
CA PRO A 369 -30.05 1.80 -6.38
C PRO A 369 -28.62 2.32 -6.16
N ASN A 370 -28.38 3.60 -6.39
CA ASN A 370 -27.10 4.26 -6.21
C ASN A 370 -26.95 4.94 -4.84
N ARG A 371 -28.01 5.03 -4.02
CA ARG A 371 -28.02 5.75 -2.73
C ARG A 371 -26.79 5.45 -1.87
N LYS A 372 -26.53 4.16 -1.68
CA LYS A 372 -25.44 3.68 -0.81
C LYS A 372 -24.05 4.10 -1.33
N TYR A 373 -23.87 4.14 -2.64
CA TYR A 373 -22.62 4.60 -3.26
C TYR A 373 -22.50 6.11 -3.23
N ILE A 374 -23.61 6.84 -3.46
CA ILE A 374 -23.68 8.30 -3.35
C ILE A 374 -23.28 8.74 -1.94
N THR A 375 -23.80 8.07 -0.91
CA THR A 375 -23.39 8.29 0.49
C THR A 375 -21.88 8.03 0.66
N ALA A 376 -21.37 6.90 0.18
CA ALA A 376 -19.96 6.55 0.34
C ALA A 376 -19.00 7.56 -0.32
N VAL A 377 -19.28 8.01 -1.56
CA VAL A 377 -18.44 9.01 -2.24
C VAL A 377 -18.54 10.39 -1.61
N TYR A 378 -19.68 10.73 -1.01
CA TYR A 378 -19.85 11.98 -0.27
C TYR A 378 -19.06 11.97 1.03
N GLU A 379 -19.21 10.91 1.84
CA GLU A 379 -18.49 10.76 3.11
C GLU A 379 -16.98 10.67 2.92
N LYS A 380 -16.52 10.09 1.81
CA LYS A 380 -15.09 10.08 1.44
C LYS A 380 -14.62 11.41 0.84
N GLY A 381 -15.51 12.33 0.48
CA GLY A 381 -15.17 13.60 -0.14
C GLY A 381 -14.84 13.51 -1.63
N ILE A 382 -15.09 12.36 -2.28
CA ILE A 382 -14.87 12.14 -3.72
C ILE A 382 -15.86 12.96 -4.57
N MET A 383 -17.13 13.04 -4.14
CA MET A 383 -18.17 13.82 -4.82
C MET A 383 -18.99 14.64 -3.82
N GLN A 384 -19.19 15.92 -4.11
CA GLN A 384 -19.99 16.82 -3.28
C GLN A 384 -21.46 16.93 -3.74
N GLY A 385 -22.33 17.58 -2.96
CA GLY A 385 -23.69 17.90 -3.41
C GLY A 385 -23.69 18.95 -4.53
N SER A 386 -24.80 19.05 -5.27
CA SER A 386 -25.05 20.13 -6.25
C SER A 386 -25.57 21.42 -5.60
N GLY A 387 -25.60 21.48 -4.26
CA GLY A 387 -26.17 22.57 -3.46
C GLY A 387 -27.63 22.33 -3.05
N LYS A 388 -28.12 23.10 -2.07
CA LYS A 388 -29.49 23.02 -1.51
C LYS A 388 -29.87 21.60 -1.04
N ASP A 389 -28.95 20.90 -0.39
CA ASP A 389 -29.13 19.52 0.09
C ASP A 389 -29.52 18.52 -1.01
N ARG A 390 -29.01 18.73 -2.23
CA ARG A 390 -29.26 17.86 -3.39
C ARG A 390 -27.96 17.26 -3.92
N PHE A 391 -28.07 16.06 -4.49
CA PHE A 391 -27.00 15.40 -5.24
C PHE A 391 -27.20 15.46 -6.76
N ALA A 392 -28.47 15.55 -7.22
CA ALA A 392 -28.86 15.46 -8.63
C ALA A 392 -28.40 14.15 -9.33
N PRO A 393 -28.80 12.96 -8.83
CA PRO A 393 -28.30 11.67 -9.32
C PRO A 393 -28.60 11.41 -10.80
N ASN A 394 -29.71 11.95 -11.32
CA ASN A 394 -30.14 11.78 -12.71
C ASN A 394 -29.61 12.86 -13.67
N GLN A 395 -28.81 13.80 -13.18
CA GLN A 395 -28.21 14.83 -14.01
C GLN A 395 -26.98 14.25 -14.75
N ALA A 396 -26.86 14.56 -16.04
CA ALA A 396 -25.69 14.18 -16.81
C ALA A 396 -24.44 14.95 -16.36
N LEU A 397 -23.28 14.27 -16.34
CA LEU A 397 -22.00 14.88 -15.99
C LEU A 397 -21.32 15.52 -17.19
N THR A 398 -20.68 16.66 -16.97
CA THR A 398 -19.74 17.23 -17.92
C THR A 398 -18.35 16.61 -17.79
N ARG A 399 -17.53 16.72 -18.84
CA ARG A 399 -16.14 16.26 -18.85
C ARG A 399 -15.33 16.92 -17.73
N ALA A 400 -15.49 18.23 -17.50
CA ALA A 400 -14.82 18.91 -16.39
C ALA A 400 -15.19 18.32 -15.03
N GLN A 401 -16.48 18.04 -14.79
CA GLN A 401 -16.94 17.48 -13.51
C GLN A 401 -16.37 16.09 -13.25
N ALA A 402 -16.37 15.21 -14.25
CA ALA A 402 -15.82 13.87 -14.11
C ALA A 402 -14.32 13.90 -13.80
N VAL A 403 -13.56 14.74 -14.50
CA VAL A 403 -12.11 14.89 -14.30
C VAL A 403 -11.80 15.43 -12.91
N THR A 404 -12.55 16.43 -12.44
CA THR A 404 -12.41 16.91 -11.06
C THR A 404 -12.60 15.80 -10.05
N VAL A 405 -13.62 14.94 -10.22
CA VAL A 405 -13.83 13.81 -9.30
C VAL A 405 -12.63 12.86 -9.27
N LEU A 406 -12.02 12.54 -10.42
CA LEU A 406 -10.86 11.66 -10.47
C LEU A 406 -9.63 12.27 -9.78
N VAL A 407 -9.35 13.55 -10.03
CA VAL A 407 -8.21 14.24 -9.37
C VAL A 407 -8.46 14.45 -7.89
N THR A 408 -9.69 14.76 -7.48
CA THR A 408 -10.09 14.80 -6.07
C THR A 408 -9.93 13.46 -5.39
N THR A 409 -10.19 12.36 -6.10
CA THR A 409 -9.95 11.02 -5.58
C THR A 409 -8.46 10.81 -5.21
N LEU A 410 -7.55 11.36 -6.01
CA LEU A 410 -6.10 11.35 -5.74
C LEU A 410 -5.66 12.41 -4.72
N GLY A 411 -6.45 13.45 -4.49
CA GLY A 411 -6.13 14.58 -3.62
C GLY A 411 -5.03 15.49 -4.15
N PHE A 412 -4.91 15.61 -5.47
CA PHE A 412 -3.86 16.36 -6.15
C PHE A 412 -4.27 17.76 -6.59
N GLU A 413 -5.46 18.24 -6.24
CA GLU A 413 -5.94 19.55 -6.70
C GLU A 413 -5.01 20.70 -6.27
N ASN A 414 -4.40 20.58 -5.09
CA ASN A 414 -3.52 21.61 -4.55
C ASN A 414 -2.07 21.53 -5.06
N LEU A 415 -1.76 20.61 -5.98
CA LEU A 415 -0.43 20.51 -6.61
C LEU A 415 -0.31 21.37 -7.87
N ALA A 416 -1.41 21.96 -8.34
CA ALA A 416 -1.37 22.91 -9.45
C ALA A 416 -0.55 24.16 -9.06
N PRO A 417 0.11 24.83 -10.04
CA PRO A 417 0.88 26.04 -9.77
C PRO A 417 0.03 27.15 -9.13
N ILE A 418 0.59 27.89 -8.17
CA ILE A 418 -0.13 28.98 -7.48
C ILE A 418 -0.21 30.25 -8.35
N GLN A 419 0.72 30.44 -9.28
CA GLN A 419 0.77 31.60 -10.17
C GLN A 419 -0.22 31.44 -11.34
N GLN A 420 -0.35 32.48 -12.17
CA GLN A 420 -1.16 32.37 -13.39
C GLN A 420 -0.56 31.32 -14.33
N TYR A 421 -1.24 30.18 -14.45
CA TYR A 421 -0.86 29.09 -15.35
C TYR A 421 -1.97 28.81 -16.36
N SER A 422 -1.61 28.09 -17.42
CA SER A 422 -2.55 27.57 -18.41
C SER A 422 -2.56 26.05 -18.34
N THR A 423 -3.73 25.44 -18.52
CA THR A 423 -3.85 24.00 -18.77
C THR A 423 -3.22 23.59 -20.10
N GLY A 424 -2.90 24.56 -20.97
CA GLY A 424 -2.35 24.34 -22.30
C GLY A 424 -3.36 23.79 -23.31
N PHE A 425 -4.64 23.70 -22.96
CA PHE A 425 -5.72 23.44 -23.91
C PHE A 425 -6.14 24.72 -24.62
N ARG A 426 -6.59 24.61 -25.87
CA ARG A 426 -6.99 25.77 -26.68
C ARG A 426 -8.22 26.49 -26.13
N ASP A 427 -9.06 25.77 -25.39
CA ASP A 427 -10.22 26.26 -24.69
C ASP A 427 -9.98 26.43 -23.17
N ASP A 428 -8.73 26.70 -22.75
CA ASP A 428 -8.39 26.98 -21.34
C ASP A 428 -9.30 28.05 -20.71
N GLY A 429 -9.68 29.09 -21.47
CA GLY A 429 -10.59 30.13 -21.01
C GLY A 429 -12.05 29.69 -20.80
N GLN A 430 -12.45 28.52 -21.34
CA GLN A 430 -13.77 27.94 -21.12
C GLN A 430 -13.81 26.98 -19.92
N ILE A 431 -12.64 26.62 -19.36
CA ILE A 431 -12.54 25.74 -18.19
C ILE A 431 -12.97 26.55 -16.96
N PRO A 432 -14.01 26.11 -16.22
CA PRO A 432 -14.42 26.80 -15.02
C PRO A 432 -13.29 26.87 -13.99
N ILE A 433 -13.22 27.96 -13.22
CA ILE A 433 -12.17 28.18 -12.21
C ILE A 433 -12.09 27.01 -11.23
N TRP A 434 -13.23 26.48 -10.76
CA TRP A 434 -13.29 25.34 -9.83
C TRP A 434 -12.72 24.03 -10.41
N ALA A 435 -12.65 23.91 -11.74
CA ALA A 435 -12.13 22.73 -12.41
C ALA A 435 -10.68 22.91 -12.88
N LYS A 436 -10.16 24.14 -12.87
CA LYS A 436 -8.92 24.48 -13.58
C LYS A 436 -7.71 23.72 -13.03
N ASP A 437 -7.55 23.68 -11.71
CA ASP A 437 -6.48 22.94 -11.04
C ASP A 437 -6.56 21.44 -11.36
N ALA A 438 -7.77 20.88 -11.27
CA ALA A 438 -7.97 19.46 -11.57
C ALA A 438 -7.70 19.13 -13.03
N VAL A 439 -8.13 19.96 -13.98
CA VAL A 439 -7.89 19.71 -15.41
C VAL A 439 -6.40 19.86 -15.75
N TYR A 440 -5.71 20.82 -15.13
CA TYR A 440 -4.25 20.93 -15.23
C TYR A 440 -3.57 19.65 -14.75
N MET A 441 -3.86 19.23 -13.52
CA MET A 441 -3.23 18.04 -12.94
C MET A 441 -3.58 16.77 -13.71
N ALA A 442 -4.83 16.60 -14.14
CA ALA A 442 -5.22 15.45 -14.95
C ALA A 442 -4.44 15.36 -16.26
N LYS A 443 -4.07 16.50 -16.86
CA LYS A 443 -3.24 16.52 -18.07
C LYS A 443 -1.79 16.15 -17.74
N GLU A 444 -1.20 16.74 -16.70
CA GLU A 444 0.18 16.43 -16.27
C GLU A 444 0.35 14.95 -15.90
N LEU A 445 -0.68 14.34 -15.31
CA LEU A 445 -0.71 12.92 -14.97
C LEU A 445 -1.08 12.00 -16.15
N GLY A 446 -1.36 12.56 -17.33
CA GLY A 446 -1.76 11.79 -18.51
C GLY A 446 -3.17 11.16 -18.42
N LEU A 447 -3.95 11.47 -17.38
CA LEU A 447 -5.32 10.95 -17.18
C LEU A 447 -6.29 11.46 -18.25
N VAL A 448 -6.03 12.65 -18.80
CA VAL A 448 -6.81 13.22 -19.89
C VAL A 448 -5.95 13.73 -21.01
N GLN A 449 -6.46 13.58 -22.22
CA GLN A 449 -5.90 14.15 -23.43
C GLN A 449 -6.94 15.08 -24.08
N GLY A 450 -6.46 16.07 -24.81
CA GLY A 450 -7.31 16.92 -25.64
C GLY A 450 -7.77 16.16 -26.89
N SER A 451 -8.68 16.76 -27.65
CA SER A 451 -8.95 16.31 -29.02
C SER A 451 -7.70 16.47 -29.90
N ASP A 452 -7.73 15.89 -31.10
CA ASP A 452 -6.67 16.06 -32.11
C ASP A 452 -6.40 17.55 -32.43
N GLU A 453 -7.42 18.40 -32.26
CA GLU A 453 -7.32 19.85 -32.45
C GLU A 453 -6.80 20.61 -31.22
N GLY A 454 -6.56 19.92 -30.09
CA GLY A 454 -6.03 20.48 -28.84
C GLY A 454 -7.08 21.03 -27.86
N TYR A 455 -8.36 20.64 -27.99
CA TYR A 455 -9.45 21.11 -27.12
C TYR A 455 -9.76 20.11 -26.00
N PHE A 456 -10.03 20.63 -24.79
CA PHE A 456 -10.47 19.80 -23.66
C PHE A 456 -11.98 19.56 -23.65
N GLN A 457 -12.78 20.54 -24.07
CA GLN A 457 -14.24 20.53 -24.08
C GLN A 457 -14.89 20.40 -22.68
N PRO A 458 -14.67 21.37 -21.77
CA PRO A 458 -15.05 21.26 -20.36
C PRO A 458 -16.56 21.06 -20.12
N ASN A 459 -17.40 21.64 -20.97
CA ASN A 459 -18.86 21.61 -20.86
C ASN A 459 -19.51 20.45 -21.64
N LYS A 460 -18.73 19.63 -22.35
CA LYS A 460 -19.27 18.47 -23.08
C LYS A 460 -19.85 17.47 -22.08
N VAL A 461 -21.09 17.05 -22.31
CA VAL A 461 -21.71 15.94 -21.58
C VAL A 461 -21.03 14.64 -21.97
N LEU A 462 -20.60 13.87 -20.96
CA LEU A 462 -19.99 12.56 -21.21
C LEU A 462 -21.03 11.52 -21.58
N THR A 463 -20.71 10.73 -22.60
CA THR A 463 -21.39 9.46 -22.83
C THR A 463 -20.95 8.41 -21.82
N LYS A 464 -21.75 7.34 -21.63
CA LYS A 464 -21.38 6.23 -20.76
C LYS A 464 -20.07 5.58 -21.19
N ALA A 465 -19.85 5.39 -22.48
CA ALA A 465 -18.61 4.85 -23.02
C ALA A 465 -17.38 5.71 -22.68
N GLU A 466 -17.47 7.03 -22.85
CA GLU A 466 -16.36 7.95 -22.53
C GLU A 466 -16.03 7.97 -21.04
N ALA A 467 -17.06 7.98 -20.17
CA ALA A 467 -16.85 7.95 -18.72
C ALA A 467 -16.18 6.64 -18.27
N VAL A 468 -16.61 5.51 -18.84
CA VAL A 468 -16.02 4.20 -18.55
C VAL A 468 -14.56 4.11 -19.00
N ALA A 469 -14.25 4.55 -20.23
CA ALA A 469 -12.87 4.60 -20.72
C ALA A 469 -11.98 5.50 -19.84
N MET A 470 -12.51 6.64 -19.38
CA MET A 470 -11.82 7.53 -18.45
C MET A 470 -11.54 6.85 -17.10
N MET A 471 -12.49 6.08 -16.56
CA MET A 471 -12.28 5.30 -15.34
C MET A 471 -11.27 4.18 -15.53
N THR A 472 -11.25 3.50 -16.68
CA THR A 472 -10.23 2.47 -16.94
C THR A 472 -8.84 3.07 -17.05
N ASN A 473 -8.68 4.24 -17.67
CA ASN A 473 -7.41 4.97 -17.66
C ASN A 473 -6.98 5.36 -16.24
N PHE A 474 -7.94 5.79 -15.41
CA PHE A 474 -7.68 6.08 -14.01
C PHE A 474 -7.20 4.84 -13.22
N ILE A 475 -7.80 3.66 -13.47
CA ILE A 475 -7.33 2.41 -12.89
C ILE A 475 -5.88 2.11 -13.33
N ARG A 476 -5.58 2.23 -14.63
CA ARG A 476 -4.23 1.97 -15.16
C ARG A 476 -3.18 2.89 -14.53
N TYR A 477 -3.50 4.17 -14.35
CA TYR A 477 -2.64 5.13 -13.64
C TYR A 477 -2.34 4.65 -12.21
N LEU A 478 -3.37 4.22 -11.47
CA LEU A 478 -3.21 3.68 -10.11
C LEU A 478 -2.37 2.39 -10.07
N GLN A 479 -2.47 1.53 -11.09
CA GLN A 479 -1.72 0.28 -11.17
C GLN A 479 -0.24 0.46 -11.55
N GLN A 480 0.07 1.44 -12.41
CA GLN A 480 1.36 1.54 -13.09
C GLN A 480 2.14 2.80 -12.74
N ASP A 481 1.57 3.96 -13.01
CA ASP A 481 2.30 5.24 -12.99
C ASP A 481 2.61 5.69 -11.57
N LEU A 482 1.63 5.57 -10.66
CA LEU A 482 1.84 5.92 -9.25
C LEU A 482 2.90 5.01 -8.61
N ARG A 483 2.93 3.73 -8.98
CA ARG A 483 3.92 2.76 -8.50
C ARG A 483 5.33 3.11 -8.91
N TYR A 484 5.52 3.55 -10.15
CA TYR A 484 6.84 3.83 -10.71
C TYR A 484 7.58 4.90 -9.89
N ASP A 485 6.89 5.97 -9.47
CA ASP A 485 7.51 7.10 -8.77
C ASP A 485 7.99 6.76 -7.35
N TYR A 486 7.29 5.83 -6.67
CA TYR A 486 7.56 5.43 -5.28
C TYR A 486 8.50 4.22 -5.16
N ARG A 487 8.74 3.49 -6.25
CA ARG A 487 9.61 2.31 -6.27
C ARG A 487 10.81 2.52 -7.18
N GLU A 488 10.59 2.63 -8.47
CA GLU A 488 11.66 2.57 -9.47
C GLU A 488 12.58 3.80 -9.39
N ARG A 489 12.03 4.98 -9.13
CA ARG A 489 12.84 6.18 -8.91
C ARG A 489 13.67 6.12 -7.62
N ILE A 490 13.28 5.31 -6.64
CA ILE A 490 14.01 5.22 -5.36
C ILE A 490 15.03 4.08 -5.39
N LEU A 491 14.67 2.92 -5.93
CA LEU A 491 15.55 1.75 -5.98
C LEU A 491 16.67 1.84 -7.03
N ASN A 492 16.47 2.65 -8.08
CA ASN A 492 17.41 2.74 -9.21
C ASN A 492 18.29 4.01 -9.20
N PHE A 493 18.16 4.86 -8.18
CA PHE A 493 19.06 5.96 -7.90
C PHE A 493 19.90 5.64 -6.65
#